data_AF-A0A6V8NHS7-F1
#
_entry.id   AF-A0A6V8NHS7-F1
#
_cell.length_a   1.000
_cell.length_b   1.000
_cell.length_c   1.000
_cell.angle_alpha   90.00
_cell.angle_beta   90.00
_cell.angle_gamma   90.00
#
_symmetry.space_group_name_H-M   'P 1'
#
loop_
_entity.id
_entity.type
_entity.pdbx_description
1 polymer ?
#
loop_
_entity_poly.entity_id
_entity_poly.type
_entity_poly.pdbx_seq_one_letter_code
_entity_poly.pdbx_strand_id
1 'polypeptide(L)' 'VEVLNGNGIKVYLCKKDTPTLAVAHAVTVHQAGGDVRLTASHNPVEYLGIKFIPA' A
#
# COMPACT_ATOMS: atom_id res chain seq x y z
N VAL A 1 -7.35 -6.84 -1.24
CA VAL A 1 -6.58 -7.87 -0.50
C VAL A 1 -6.87 -9.29 -0.97
N GLU A 2 -8.09 -9.58 -1.46
CA GLU A 2 -8.50 -10.89 -1.98
C GLU A 2 -7.47 -11.53 -2.94
N VAL A 3 -7.09 -10.84 -4.02
CA VAL A 3 -6.14 -11.37 -5.02
C VAL A 3 -4.77 -11.70 -4.40
N LEU A 4 -4.23 -10.82 -3.56
CA LEU A 4 -2.92 -11.05 -2.93
C LEU A 4 -2.97 -12.25 -1.97
N ASN A 5 -4.00 -12.33 -1.14
CA ASN A 5 -4.19 -13.45 -0.22
C ASN A 5 -4.45 -14.76 -0.99
N GLY A 6 -5.22 -14.72 -2.08
CA GLY A 6 -5.46 -15.88 -2.95
C GLY A 6 -4.20 -16.42 -3.62
N ASN A 7 -3.18 -15.57 -3.81
CA ASN A 7 -1.86 -15.96 -4.28
C ASN A 7 -0.88 -16.31 -3.13
N GLY A 8 -1.36 -16.47 -1.89
CA GLY A 8 -0.53 -16.84 -0.74
C GLY A 8 0.37 -15.73 -0.20
N ILE A 9 0.17 -14.48 -0.61
CA ILE A 9 0.96 -13.33 -0.14
C ILE A 9 0.35 -12.82 1.16
N LYS A 10 1.14 -12.77 2.24
CA LYS A 10 0.72 -12.17 3.52
C LYS A 10 0.58 -10.66 3.37
N VAL A 11 -0.59 -10.12 3.71
CA VAL A 11 -0.88 -8.68 3.60
C VAL A 11 -1.13 -8.05 4.97
N TYR A 12 -0.47 -6.91 5.23
CA TYR A 12 -0.85 -5.98 6.31
C TYR A 12 -1.74 -4.89 5.72
N LEU A 13 -2.98 -4.77 6.20
CA LEU A 13 -3.96 -3.83 5.68
C LEU A 13 -4.06 -2.58 6.56
N CYS A 14 -3.95 -1.40 5.95
CA CYS A 14 -4.24 -0.13 6.61
C CYS A 14 -5.72 -0.06 7.00
N LYS A 15 -6.02 0.23 8.26
CA LYS A 15 -7.40 0.30 8.77
C LYS A 15 -8.10 1.64 8.49
N LYS A 16 -7.36 2.63 8.00
CA LYS A 16 -7.83 3.98 7.65
C LYS A 16 -6.94 4.58 6.56
N ASP A 17 -7.32 5.74 6.04
CA ASP A 17 -6.45 6.56 5.22
C ASP A 17 -5.10 6.78 5.92
N THR A 18 -4.03 6.48 5.22
CA THR A 18 -2.68 6.43 5.79
C THR A 18 -1.72 7.17 4.88
N PRO A 19 -0.96 8.16 5.41
CA PRO A 19 0.02 8.90 4.61
C PRO A 19 1.07 7.97 3.99
N THR A 20 1.49 8.30 2.77
CA THR A 20 2.50 7.55 2.00
C THR A 20 3.75 7.22 2.81
N LEU A 21 4.26 8.17 3.61
CA LEU A 21 5.46 7.99 4.42
C LEU A 21 5.23 7.03 5.61
N ALA A 22 4.02 6.99 6.16
CA ALA A 22 3.69 6.05 7.23
C ALA A 22 3.60 4.61 6.69
N VAL A 23 3.08 4.42 5.47
CA VAL A 23 3.09 3.11 4.80
C VAL A 23 4.52 2.66 4.51
N ALA A 24 5.35 3.56 3.97
CA ALA A 24 6.77 3.27 3.70
C ALA A 24 7.52 2.84 4.98
N HIS A 25 7.31 3.55 6.09
CA HIS A 25 7.89 3.18 7.38
C HIS A 25 7.38 1.81 7.88
N ALA A 26 6.11 1.49 7.65
CA ALA A 26 5.52 0.21 8.06
C ALA A 26 6.13 -0.98 7.30
N VAL A 27 6.59 -0.80 6.06
CA VAL A 27 7.32 -1.84 5.31
C VAL A 27 8.56 -2.28 6.08
N THR A 28 9.35 -1.32 6.58
CA THR A 28 10.54 -1.60 7.40
C THR A 28 10.17 -2.26 8.74
N VAL A 29 9.19 -1.71 9.46
CA VAL A 29 8.77 -2.23 10.77
C VAL A 29 8.26 -3.68 10.70
N HIS A 30 7.54 -4.02 9.63
CA HIS A 30 6.97 -5.35 9.44
C HIS A 30 7.86 -6.28 8.62
N GLN A 31 9.03 -5.82 8.19
CA GLN A 31 9.93 -6.55 7.28
C GLN A 31 9.17 -7.09 6.04
N ALA A 32 8.28 -6.26 5.49
CA ALA A 32 7.51 -6.61 4.31
C ALA A 32 8.37 -6.49 3.04
N GLY A 33 8.00 -7.20 1.97
CA GLY A 33 8.69 -7.11 0.67
C GLY A 33 8.40 -5.83 -0.13
N GLY A 34 7.51 -4.97 0.38
CA GLY A 34 7.08 -3.74 -0.27
C GLY A 34 5.67 -3.34 0.15
N ASP A 35 5.14 -2.30 -0.49
CA ASP A 35 3.77 -1.84 -0.30
C ASP A 35 3.03 -1.56 -1.61
N VAL A 36 1.70 -1.63 -1.54
CA VAL A 36 0.78 -1.20 -2.61
C VAL A 36 -0.05 -0.05 -2.08
N ARG A 37 0.04 1.12 -2.72
CA ARG A 37 -0.64 2.36 -2.33
C ARG A 37 -1.79 2.65 -3.28
N LEU A 38 -2.93 3.00 -2.71
CA LEU A 38 -4.07 3.55 -3.44
C LEU A 38 -4.08 5.06 -3.25
N THR A 39 -3.51 5.80 -4.20
CA THR A 39 -3.44 7.26 -4.14
C THR A 39 -3.12 7.85 -5.51
N ALA A 40 -3.76 8.98 -5.85
CA ALA A 40 -3.42 9.80 -7.00
C ALA A 40 -2.54 11.01 -6.63
N SER A 41 -1.96 11.02 -5.43
CA SER A 41 -1.11 12.10 -4.92
C SER A 41 -1.82 13.46 -4.93
N HIS A 42 -1.49 14.33 -5.88
CA HIS A 42 -2.03 15.68 -6.00
C HIS A 42 -2.99 15.81 -7.20
N ASN A 43 -3.31 14.70 -7.87
CA ASN A 43 -4.21 14.72 -9.01
C ASN A 43 -5.63 15.09 -8.55
N PRO A 44 -6.46 15.62 -9.47
CA PRO A 44 -7.87 15.86 -9.21
C PRO A 44 -8.63 14.64 -8.63
N VAL A 45 -9.77 14.90 -7.99
CA VAL A 45 -10.50 13.93 -7.17
C VAL A 45 -11.08 12.75 -7.96
N GLU A 46 -11.28 12.93 -9.26
CA GLU A 46 -11.74 11.89 -10.18
C GLU A 46 -10.68 10.81 -10.44
N TYR A 47 -9.42 11.04 -10.05
CA TYR A 47 -8.33 10.11 -10.26
C TYR A 47 -8.03 9.26 -9.01
N LEU A 48 -7.78 7.97 -9.25
CA LEU A 48 -7.18 7.05 -8.29
C LEU A 48 -6.11 6.21 -9.00
N GLY A 49 -4.97 6.01 -8.34
CA GLY A 49 -3.87 5.20 -8.86
C GLY A 49 -3.49 4.06 -7.92
N ILE A 50 -2.94 3.00 -8.48
CA ILE A 50 -2.28 1.90 -7.75
C ILE A 50 -0.77 2.06 -7.96
N LYS A 51 -0.01 2.14 -6.87
CA LYS A 51 1.46 2.26 -6.91
C LYS A 51 2.08 1.13 -6.10
N PHE A 52 3.02 0.39 -6.69
CA PHE A 52 3.80 -0.62 -5.96
C PHE A 52 5.21 -0.10 -5.67
N ILE A 53 5.62 -0.16 -4.41
CA ILE A 53 6.96 0.25 -3.96
C ILE A 53 7.65 -0.95 -3.31
N PRO A 54 8.75 -1.48 -3.88
CA PRO A 54 9.51 -2.56 -3.26
C PRO A 54 10.27 -2.06 -2.02
N ALA A 55 10.58 -2.99 -1.11
CA ALA A 55 11.46 -2.74 0.04
C ALA A 55 12.92 -2.53 -0.37
#